data_AF-A0A8S4PGF1-F1
#
_entry.id   AF-A0A8S4PGF1-F1
#
_cell.length_a   1.000
_cell.length_b   1.000
_cell.length_c   1.000
_cell.angle_alpha   90.00
_cell.angle_beta   90.00
_cell.angle_gamma   90.00
#
_symmetry.space_group_name_H-M   'P 1'
#
loop_
_entity.id
_entity.type
_entity.pdbx_description
1 polymer ?
#
loop_
_entity_poly.entity_id
_entity_poly.type
_entity_poly.pdbx_seq_one_letter_code
_entity_poly.pdbx_strand_id
1 'polypeptide(L)'
;MKILCFRMTWLRLIVILVIALACLQLLHMSMLSQLEIRNNQFEIKKSRFIFKKVALKQFQEIQNALHGSSILDSSGQYRIIHFLLKSKTQQEESQNNVNGLTLLTQCSANRLHYLIDLANQWSAPISIAVFTISKDIKNVVRTLLYLQFCVPAIREYVSIHLVFPFASNIEAITETDIDMPHDVCHNLKDELQKRYNTTLNYDLQGVPYPNNLLRNIALRNAHTDHIFLIDIDFIPSKNLHSNFLNFAQTNGIFDINRSVYEKTVYVVPAFETRNKISIPSNKDELLLQWKKSEIRPFYYELCWKCQKQLDYEAWGLANSTKSVTVAYEIEWKDPWEPFYITRKTIPVYDERFKQYGFNRISQVCEVHFAGYTFAVLNNAFLLHKGYKLPSNFHKTKEQEQQRNRILFRQFKEQLKTKYPNSTRRCY
;
A
#
# COMPACT_ATOMS: atom_id res chain seq x y z
N MET A 1 35.79 -74.21 -15.63
CA MET A 1 35.10 -74.06 -14.32
C MET A 1 35.68 -72.98 -13.39
N LYS A 2 37.00 -72.72 -13.35
CA LYS A 2 37.60 -71.69 -12.47
C LYS A 2 37.30 -70.22 -12.86
N ILE A 3 37.14 -69.90 -14.15
CA ILE A 3 36.88 -68.53 -14.64
C ILE A 3 35.44 -68.05 -14.35
N LEU A 4 34.46 -68.97 -14.37
CA LEU A 4 33.05 -68.66 -14.07
C LEU A 4 32.82 -68.36 -12.57
N CYS A 5 33.51 -69.11 -11.69
CA CYS A 5 33.46 -68.90 -10.24
C CYS A 5 34.08 -67.56 -9.84
N PHE A 6 35.19 -67.16 -10.50
CA PHE A 6 35.84 -65.86 -10.28
C PHE A 6 34.97 -64.69 -10.76
N ARG A 7 34.27 -64.81 -11.89
CA ARG A 7 33.31 -63.78 -12.36
C ARG A 7 32.14 -63.58 -11.40
N MET A 8 31.62 -64.66 -10.80
CA MET A 8 30.51 -64.58 -9.83
C MET A 8 30.92 -63.94 -8.50
N THR A 9 32.15 -64.18 -8.02
CA THR A 9 32.65 -63.55 -6.79
C THR A 9 32.92 -62.06 -6.98
N TRP A 10 33.46 -61.66 -8.13
CA TRP A 10 33.64 -60.24 -8.48
C TRP A 10 32.32 -59.49 -8.63
N LEU A 11 31.30 -60.09 -9.25
CA LEU A 11 29.98 -59.47 -9.36
C LEU A 11 29.33 -59.28 -7.99
N ARG A 12 29.45 -60.27 -7.08
CA ARG A 12 28.98 -60.14 -5.69
C ARG A 12 29.72 -59.05 -4.91
N LEU A 13 31.04 -58.95 -5.08
CA LEU A 13 31.84 -57.88 -4.48
C LEU A 13 31.43 -56.51 -4.98
N ILE A 14 31.20 -56.35 -6.29
CA ILE A 14 30.72 -55.09 -6.89
C ILE A 14 29.33 -54.73 -6.35
N VAL A 15 28.40 -55.68 -6.26
CA VAL A 15 27.06 -55.44 -5.71
C VAL A 15 27.13 -55.03 -4.23
N ILE A 16 27.95 -55.69 -3.42
CA ILE A 16 28.17 -55.31 -2.01
C ILE A 16 28.75 -53.90 -1.92
N LEU A 17 29.71 -53.55 -2.78
CA LEU A 17 30.33 -52.23 -2.80
C LEU A 17 29.32 -51.13 -3.20
N VAL A 18 28.47 -51.40 -4.19
CA VAL A 18 27.40 -50.47 -4.61
C VAL A 18 26.36 -50.28 -3.50
N ILE A 19 25.94 -51.36 -2.82
CA ILE A 19 25.03 -51.27 -1.66
C ILE A 19 25.67 -50.48 -0.53
N ALA A 20 26.96 -50.72 -0.23
CA ALA A 20 27.69 -49.99 0.80
C ALA A 20 27.79 -48.49 0.47
N LEU A 21 28.09 -48.13 -0.79
CA LEU A 21 28.10 -46.75 -1.27
C LEU A 21 26.72 -46.08 -1.16
N ALA A 22 25.66 -46.78 -1.56
CA ALA A 22 24.29 -46.26 -1.43
C ALA A 22 23.90 -46.02 0.05
N CYS A 23 24.24 -46.95 0.95
CA CYS A 23 24.03 -46.79 2.39
C CYS A 23 24.82 -45.61 2.97
N LEU A 24 26.09 -45.46 2.59
CA LEU A 24 26.93 -44.32 2.99
C LEU A 24 26.36 -43.00 2.48
N GLN A 25 25.85 -42.97 1.25
CA GLN A 25 25.22 -41.78 0.67
C GLN A 25 23.90 -41.43 1.37
N LEU A 26 23.07 -42.41 1.71
CA LEU A 26 21.86 -42.19 2.51
C LEU A 26 22.19 -41.69 3.93
N LEU A 27 23.21 -42.25 4.57
CA LEU A 27 23.70 -41.79 5.88
C LEU A 27 24.23 -40.35 5.80
N HIS A 28 25.02 -40.03 4.77
CA HIS A 28 25.52 -38.68 4.54
C HIS A 28 24.39 -37.66 4.32
N MET A 29 23.40 -37.99 3.49
CA MET A 29 22.23 -37.14 3.27
C MET A 29 21.38 -36.97 4.53
N SER A 30 21.23 -38.03 5.33
CA SER A 30 20.53 -37.98 6.63
C SER A 30 21.27 -37.08 7.63
N MET A 31 22.60 -37.22 7.73
CA MET A 31 23.44 -36.39 8.60
C MET A 31 23.42 -34.92 8.17
N LEU A 32 23.53 -34.63 6.87
CA LEU A 32 23.40 -33.28 6.33
C LEU A 32 22.02 -32.69 6.64
N SER A 33 20.95 -33.45 6.42
CA SER A 33 19.59 -33.01 6.76
C SER A 33 19.43 -32.69 8.25
N GLN A 34 19.97 -33.53 9.14
CA GLN A 34 19.94 -33.26 10.58
C GLN A 34 20.76 -32.03 10.98
N LEU A 35 21.93 -31.83 10.37
CA LEU A 35 22.75 -30.63 10.59
C LEU A 35 22.03 -29.37 10.12
N GLU A 36 21.38 -29.41 8.96
CA GLU A 36 20.58 -28.30 8.44
C GLU A 36 19.40 -27.98 9.35
N ILE A 37 18.69 -28.99 9.85
CA ILE A 37 17.60 -28.82 10.84
C ILE A 37 18.12 -28.14 12.12
N ARG A 38 19.26 -28.60 12.66
CA ARG A 38 19.85 -28.01 13.87
C ARG A 38 20.28 -26.56 13.64
N ASN A 39 20.90 -26.27 12.49
CA ASN A 39 21.34 -24.93 12.13
C ASN A 39 20.13 -23.98 11.99
N ASN A 40 19.08 -24.43 11.30
CA ASN A 40 17.83 -23.68 11.17
C ASN A 40 17.18 -23.42 12.54
N GLN A 41 17.14 -24.42 13.44
CA GLN A 41 16.63 -24.23 14.80
C GLN A 41 17.44 -23.21 15.60
N PHE A 42 18.77 -23.19 15.46
CA PHE A 42 19.64 -22.22 16.10
C PHE A 42 19.37 -20.80 15.59
N GLU A 43 19.32 -20.61 14.26
CA GLU A 43 19.02 -19.31 13.64
C GLU A 43 17.62 -18.80 14.02
N ILE A 44 16.61 -19.69 14.09
CA ILE A 44 15.27 -19.33 14.57
C ILE A 44 15.32 -18.86 16.03
N LYS A 45 16.01 -19.58 16.92
CA LYS A 45 16.15 -19.18 18.34
C LYS A 45 16.85 -17.83 18.47
N LYS A 46 17.94 -17.61 17.72
CA LYS A 46 18.69 -16.36 17.67
C LYS A 46 17.82 -15.21 17.17
N SER A 47 17.10 -15.40 16.07
CA SER A 47 16.17 -14.41 15.50
C SER A 47 15.07 -14.04 16.50
N ARG A 48 14.47 -15.02 17.19
CA ARG A 48 13.47 -14.77 18.25
C ARG A 48 14.04 -13.96 19.41
N PHE A 49 15.26 -14.25 19.84
CA PHE A 49 15.92 -13.48 20.90
C PHE A 49 16.15 -12.01 20.49
N ILE A 50 16.65 -11.80 19.27
CA ILE A 50 16.87 -10.44 18.73
C ILE A 50 15.53 -9.71 18.58
N PHE A 51 14.52 -10.37 18.03
CA PHE A 51 13.17 -9.82 17.90
C PHE A 51 12.64 -9.37 19.25
N LYS A 52 12.65 -10.24 20.27
CA LYS A 52 12.13 -9.91 21.60
C LYS A 52 12.78 -8.65 22.17
N LYS A 53 14.10 -8.50 22.01
CA LYS A 53 14.83 -7.30 22.48
C LYS A 53 14.41 -6.03 21.73
N VAL A 54 14.27 -6.09 20.40
CA VAL A 54 13.90 -4.93 19.57
C VAL A 54 12.43 -4.56 19.76
N ALA A 55 11.56 -5.57 19.75
CA ALA A 55 10.11 -5.42 19.86
C ALA A 55 9.71 -4.87 21.23
N LEU A 56 10.38 -5.25 22.32
CA LEU A 56 10.07 -4.74 23.66
C LEU A 56 10.20 -3.21 23.75
N LYS A 57 11.28 -2.66 23.19
CA LYS A 57 11.50 -1.20 23.18
C LYS A 57 10.40 -0.49 22.37
N GLN A 58 10.15 -0.95 21.15
CA GLN A 58 9.10 -0.38 20.30
C GLN A 58 7.70 -0.55 20.90
N PHE A 59 7.47 -1.65 21.59
CA PHE A 59 6.21 -1.93 22.27
C PHE A 59 5.94 -0.94 23.40
N GLN A 60 6.96 -0.62 24.22
CA GLN A 60 6.83 0.40 25.26
C GLN A 60 6.52 1.78 24.67
N GLU A 61 7.16 2.16 23.57
CA GLU A 61 6.86 3.40 22.84
C GLU A 61 5.40 3.44 22.33
N ILE A 62 4.93 2.32 21.75
CA ILE A 62 3.54 2.16 21.30
C ILE A 62 2.56 2.26 22.46
N GLN A 63 2.83 1.59 23.59
CA GLN A 63 1.95 1.61 24.77
C GLN A 63 1.80 3.05 25.30
N ASN A 64 2.91 3.78 25.43
CA ASN A 64 2.88 5.18 25.85
C ASN A 64 2.04 6.03 24.90
N ALA A 65 2.18 5.82 23.59
CA ALA A 65 1.40 6.55 22.59
C ALA A 65 -0.11 6.21 22.65
N LEU A 66 -0.46 4.95 22.91
CA LEU A 66 -1.85 4.49 23.04
C LEU A 66 -2.57 5.13 24.23
N HIS A 67 -1.86 5.33 25.35
CA HIS A 67 -2.45 5.88 26.57
C HIS A 67 -2.38 7.41 26.66
N GLY A 68 -1.32 8.04 26.11
CA GLY A 68 -1.03 9.45 26.36
C GLY A 68 -1.08 10.39 25.14
N SER A 69 -1.05 9.87 23.90
CA SER A 69 -0.78 10.69 22.71
C SER A 69 -1.96 10.77 21.72
N SER A 70 -3.13 10.26 22.07
CA SER A 70 -4.29 10.28 21.18
C SER A 70 -4.99 11.65 21.18
N ILE A 71 -5.27 12.21 20.01
CA ILE A 71 -6.14 13.39 19.83
C ILE A 71 -7.49 12.96 19.22
N LEU A 72 -8.51 13.81 19.33
CA LEU A 72 -9.79 13.58 18.65
C LEU A 72 -9.81 14.21 17.27
N ASP A 73 -10.53 13.56 16.35
CA ASP A 73 -10.88 14.18 15.07
C ASP A 73 -11.88 15.32 15.25
N SER A 74 -12.11 16.10 14.19
CA SER A 74 -13.00 17.25 14.21
C SER A 74 -14.45 16.91 14.59
N SER A 75 -14.91 15.67 14.33
CA SER A 75 -16.24 15.21 14.71
C SER A 75 -16.32 14.62 16.13
N GLY A 76 -15.19 14.39 16.80
CA GLY A 76 -15.11 13.73 18.09
C GLY A 76 -15.43 12.22 18.06
N GLN A 77 -15.52 11.61 16.88
CA GLN A 77 -15.90 10.20 16.71
C GLN A 77 -14.71 9.24 16.72
N TYR A 78 -13.50 9.74 16.44
CA TYR A 78 -12.29 8.94 16.29
C TYR A 78 -11.14 9.53 17.10
N ARG A 79 -10.36 8.64 17.69
CA ARG A 79 -9.04 8.93 18.26
C ARG A 79 -7.97 8.71 17.21
N ILE A 80 -6.98 9.59 17.20
CA ILE A 80 -5.87 9.62 16.25
C ILE A 80 -4.57 9.62 17.03
N ILE A 81 -3.67 8.70 16.70
CA ILE A 81 -2.30 8.70 17.16
C ILE A 81 -1.41 8.97 15.96
N HIS A 82 -0.86 10.18 15.93
CA HIS A 82 0.16 10.55 14.96
C HIS A 82 1.47 9.87 15.31
N PHE A 83 2.22 9.49 14.26
CA PHE A 83 3.50 8.79 14.37
C PHE A 83 3.56 7.69 15.45
N LEU A 84 2.59 6.76 15.43
CA LEU A 84 2.64 5.58 16.29
C LEU A 84 3.98 4.84 16.08
N LEU A 85 4.41 4.75 14.82
CA LEU A 85 5.75 4.35 14.43
C LEU A 85 6.25 5.35 13.39
N LYS A 86 7.46 5.87 13.57
CA LYS A 86 8.08 6.83 12.66
C LYS A 86 9.19 6.13 11.85
N SER A 87 9.25 6.37 10.55
CA SER A 87 10.30 5.80 9.69
C SER A 87 11.69 6.31 10.07
N LYS A 88 12.74 5.52 9.79
CA LYS A 88 14.13 5.93 10.03
C LYS A 88 14.51 7.17 9.23
N THR A 89 14.20 7.17 7.94
CA THR A 89 14.47 8.31 7.06
C THR A 89 13.88 9.60 7.64
N GLN A 90 12.64 9.57 8.13
CA GLN A 90 12.00 10.76 8.72
C GLN A 90 12.53 11.11 10.12
N GLN A 91 13.22 10.21 10.82
CA GLN A 91 13.92 10.51 12.07
C GLN A 91 15.26 11.20 11.82
N GLU A 92 15.94 10.85 10.73
CA GLU A 92 17.28 11.33 10.38
C GLU A 92 17.27 12.59 9.49
N GLU A 93 16.21 12.80 8.70
CA GLU A 93 16.07 13.99 7.85
C GLU A 93 15.94 15.29 8.67
N SER A 94 16.85 16.23 8.43
CA SER A 94 16.72 17.61 8.90
C SER A 94 15.45 18.24 8.32
N GLN A 95 14.77 19.09 9.10
CA GLN A 95 13.51 19.76 8.70
C GLN A 95 13.59 20.60 7.41
N ASN A 96 14.77 20.75 6.79
CA ASN A 96 15.05 21.69 5.73
C ASN A 96 15.00 21.12 4.30
N ASN A 97 14.90 19.79 4.10
CA ASN A 97 14.83 19.20 2.75
C ASN A 97 13.43 18.64 2.43
N VAL A 98 12.51 19.55 2.09
CA VAL A 98 11.10 19.23 1.76
C VAL A 98 10.89 18.84 0.29
N ASN A 99 11.89 19.02 -0.58
CA ASN A 99 11.79 18.73 -2.00
C ASN A 99 11.85 17.22 -2.25
N GLY A 100 10.70 16.57 -2.31
CA GLY A 100 10.59 15.15 -2.57
C GLY A 100 9.16 14.72 -2.86
N LEU A 101 8.94 13.41 -2.86
CA LEU A 101 7.65 12.79 -3.12
C LEU A 101 7.32 11.73 -2.06
N THR A 102 6.28 11.97 -1.26
CA THR A 102 5.79 11.03 -0.26
C THR A 102 4.55 10.31 -0.78
N LEU A 103 4.54 8.98 -0.74
CA LEU A 103 3.35 8.21 -1.05
C LEU A 103 2.42 8.20 0.16
N LEU A 104 1.16 8.48 -0.09
CA LEU A 104 0.10 8.49 0.93
C LEU A 104 -0.81 7.30 0.70
N THR A 105 -1.14 6.61 1.78
CA THR A 105 -2.13 5.55 1.71
C THR A 105 -2.85 5.38 3.05
N GLN A 106 -3.85 4.52 3.04
CA GLN A 106 -4.69 4.24 4.19
C GLN A 106 -5.24 2.83 4.08
N CYS A 107 -5.43 2.17 5.22
CA CYS A 107 -5.99 0.84 5.24
C CYS A 107 -6.66 0.50 6.57
N SER A 108 -7.58 -0.46 6.53
CA SER A 108 -8.03 -1.15 7.72
C SER A 108 -6.98 -2.18 8.15
N ALA A 109 -6.97 -2.54 9.43
CA ALA A 109 -6.08 -3.53 10.02
C ALA A 109 -5.94 -4.82 9.19
N ASN A 110 -7.05 -5.32 8.64
CA ASN A 110 -7.10 -6.55 7.85
C ASN A 110 -6.44 -6.45 6.46
N ARG A 111 -6.01 -5.25 6.05
CA ARG A 111 -5.36 -4.97 4.77
C ARG A 111 -3.87 -4.64 4.89
N LEU A 112 -3.30 -4.69 6.11
CA LEU A 112 -1.90 -4.38 6.37
C LEU A 112 -0.90 -5.26 5.59
N HIS A 113 -1.28 -6.46 5.19
CA HIS A 113 -0.42 -7.35 4.40
C HIS A 113 -0.01 -6.78 3.03
N TYR A 114 -0.81 -5.89 2.45
CA TYR A 114 -0.46 -5.23 1.18
C TYR A 114 0.71 -4.24 1.32
N LEU A 115 0.94 -3.71 2.53
CA LEU A 115 2.03 -2.78 2.80
C LEU A 115 3.41 -3.38 2.48
N ILE A 116 3.54 -4.71 2.57
CA ILE A 116 4.80 -5.43 2.26
C ILE A 116 5.17 -5.23 0.79
N ASP A 117 4.25 -5.53 -0.14
CA ASP A 117 4.51 -5.37 -1.57
C ASP A 117 4.69 -3.89 -1.93
N LEU A 118 3.85 -3.01 -1.37
CA LEU A 118 3.89 -1.58 -1.65
C LEU A 118 5.21 -0.95 -1.21
N ALA A 119 5.66 -1.20 0.04
CA ALA A 119 6.89 -0.63 0.56
C ALA A 119 8.12 -1.10 -0.22
N ASN A 120 8.18 -2.39 -0.58
CA ASN A 120 9.28 -2.92 -1.39
C ASN A 120 9.29 -2.33 -2.80
N GLN A 121 8.14 -2.20 -3.45
CA GLN A 121 8.05 -1.62 -4.80
C GLN A 121 8.40 -0.13 -4.80
N TRP A 122 7.92 0.62 -3.80
CA TRP A 122 8.07 2.07 -3.74
C TRP A 122 9.47 2.50 -3.26
N SER A 123 9.99 1.85 -2.21
CA SER A 123 11.34 2.08 -1.66
C SER A 123 11.69 3.56 -1.43
N ALA A 124 10.71 4.34 -0.96
CA ALA A 124 10.79 5.77 -0.71
C ALA A 124 9.74 6.16 0.35
N PRO A 125 9.72 7.40 0.88
CA PRO A 125 8.86 7.77 2.01
C PRO A 125 7.37 7.43 1.79
N ILE A 126 6.75 6.79 2.78
CA ILE A 126 5.32 6.46 2.84
C ILE A 126 4.73 6.98 4.15
N SER A 127 3.61 7.71 4.06
CA SER A 127 2.75 8.00 5.21
C SER A 127 1.47 7.18 5.10
N ILE A 128 1.19 6.35 6.12
CA ILE A 128 0.01 5.49 6.17
C ILE A 128 -0.83 5.75 7.42
N ALA A 129 -2.13 5.90 7.22
CA ALA A 129 -3.12 5.88 8.31
C ALA A 129 -3.83 4.52 8.37
N VAL A 130 -3.68 3.84 9.51
CA VAL A 130 -4.24 2.51 9.77
C VAL A 130 -5.46 2.65 10.67
N PHE A 131 -6.60 2.15 10.20
CA PHE A 131 -7.83 2.12 10.98
C PHE A 131 -8.04 0.75 11.63
N THR A 132 -8.41 0.75 12.90
CA THR A 132 -8.77 -0.46 13.64
C THR A 132 -9.94 -0.21 14.58
N ILE A 133 -10.69 -1.28 14.87
CA ILE A 133 -11.65 -1.31 15.97
C ILE A 133 -10.95 -1.78 17.25
N SER A 134 -11.54 -1.48 18.41
CA SER A 134 -10.91 -1.64 19.73
C SER A 134 -10.40 -3.06 19.98
N LYS A 135 -11.22 -4.06 19.65
CA LYS A 135 -10.91 -5.48 19.86
C LYS A 135 -9.71 -5.99 19.06
N ASP A 136 -9.34 -5.28 17.99
CA ASP A 136 -8.25 -5.68 17.09
C ASP A 136 -6.94 -4.94 17.37
N ILE A 137 -6.92 -3.98 18.30
CA ILE A 137 -5.72 -3.16 18.60
C ILE A 137 -4.52 -4.04 18.95
N LYS A 138 -4.69 -5.06 19.81
CA LYS A 138 -3.65 -6.03 20.17
C LYS A 138 -3.03 -6.69 18.92
N ASN A 139 -3.89 -7.15 18.01
CA ASN A 139 -3.47 -7.78 16.76
C ASN A 139 -2.78 -6.81 15.82
N VAL A 140 -3.23 -5.56 15.77
CA VAL A 140 -2.60 -4.50 14.97
C VAL A 140 -1.20 -4.20 15.50
N VAL A 141 -1.05 -3.92 16.80
CA VAL A 141 0.25 -3.64 17.41
C VAL A 141 1.24 -4.77 17.12
N ARG A 142 0.82 -6.02 17.35
CA ARG A 142 1.61 -7.20 17.02
C ARG A 142 2.01 -7.26 15.54
N THR A 143 1.06 -7.01 14.64
CA THR A 143 1.31 -6.99 13.18
C THR A 143 2.31 -5.90 12.80
N LEU A 144 2.19 -4.70 13.36
CA LEU A 144 3.07 -3.59 13.08
C LEU A 144 4.51 -3.85 13.56
N LEU A 145 4.68 -4.43 14.75
CA LEU A 145 6.00 -4.85 15.25
C LEU A 145 6.66 -5.88 14.33
N TYR A 146 5.89 -6.84 13.79
CA TYR A 146 6.41 -7.82 12.85
C TYR A 146 6.80 -7.20 11.51
N LEU A 147 5.97 -6.29 10.98
CA LEU A 147 6.28 -5.58 9.75
C LEU A 147 7.56 -4.73 9.88
N GLN A 148 7.74 -4.03 11.01
CA GLN A 148 8.94 -3.24 11.30
C GLN A 148 10.20 -4.11 11.43
N PHE A 149 10.08 -5.30 12.02
CA PHE A 149 11.21 -6.20 12.19
C PHE A 149 11.60 -6.89 10.87
N CYS A 150 10.61 -7.49 10.20
CA CYS A 150 10.82 -8.40 9.08
C CYS A 150 10.95 -7.73 7.72
N VAL A 151 10.46 -6.49 7.56
CA VAL A 151 10.44 -5.81 6.26
C VAL A 151 11.30 -4.54 6.34
N PRO A 152 12.57 -4.59 5.89
CA PRO A 152 13.48 -3.44 5.96
C PRO A 152 12.91 -2.18 5.31
N ALA A 153 12.23 -2.30 4.17
CA ALA A 153 11.59 -1.17 3.48
C ALA A 153 10.53 -0.47 4.33
N ILE A 154 9.78 -1.22 5.16
CA ILE A 154 8.79 -0.64 6.07
C ILE A 154 9.49 0.14 7.19
N ARG A 155 10.53 -0.46 7.79
CA ARG A 155 11.31 0.19 8.84
C ARG A 155 12.00 1.47 8.36
N GLU A 156 12.53 1.43 7.15
CA GLU A 156 13.28 2.53 6.59
C GLU A 156 12.37 3.70 6.21
N TYR A 157 11.28 3.43 5.50
CA TYR A 157 10.54 4.46 4.78
C TYR A 157 9.10 4.72 5.25
N VAL A 158 8.50 3.85 6.08
CA VAL A 158 7.06 3.95 6.40
C VAL A 158 6.83 4.57 7.78
N SER A 159 6.11 5.68 7.80
CA SER A 159 5.55 6.29 9.02
C SER A 159 4.08 5.92 9.16
N ILE A 160 3.70 5.41 10.34
CA ILE A 160 2.41 4.79 10.61
C ILE A 160 1.63 5.62 11.63
N HIS A 161 0.38 5.91 11.29
CA HIS A 161 -0.59 6.61 12.14
C HIS A 161 -1.73 5.65 12.47
N LEU A 162 -2.24 5.69 13.70
CA LEU A 162 -3.32 4.81 14.13
C LEU A 162 -4.60 5.60 14.36
N VAL A 163 -5.71 5.08 13.87
CA VAL A 163 -7.04 5.67 14.06
C VAL A 163 -8.01 4.60 14.53
N PHE A 164 -8.81 4.93 15.54
CA PHE A 164 -9.79 4.03 16.10
C PHE A 164 -10.97 4.80 16.72
N PRO A 165 -12.17 4.21 16.85
CA PRO A 165 -13.33 4.92 17.40
C PRO A 165 -13.09 5.45 18.82
N PHE A 166 -13.65 6.62 19.15
CA PHE A 166 -13.51 7.23 20.48
C PHE A 166 -14.04 6.33 21.61
N ALA A 167 -15.18 5.67 21.39
CA ALA A 167 -15.84 4.77 22.34
C ALA A 167 -15.06 3.46 22.62
N SER A 168 -13.86 3.33 22.07
CA SER A 168 -13.01 2.16 22.25
C SER A 168 -12.37 2.15 23.64
N ASN A 169 -12.73 1.18 24.47
CA ASN A 169 -11.88 0.80 25.59
C ASN A 169 -10.71 -0.02 25.04
N ILE A 170 -9.49 0.49 25.22
CA ILE A 170 -8.27 -0.23 24.85
C ILE A 170 -7.96 -1.18 25.99
N GLU A 171 -8.13 -2.49 25.77
CA GLU A 171 -7.65 -3.49 26.72
C GLU A 171 -6.13 -3.34 26.90
N ALA A 172 -5.66 -3.49 28.14
CA ALA A 172 -4.23 -3.52 28.42
C ALA A 172 -3.57 -4.60 27.55
N ILE A 173 -2.53 -4.18 26.81
CA ILE A 173 -1.71 -5.07 26.00
C ILE A 173 -0.52 -5.46 26.87
N THR A 174 -0.23 -6.75 27.00
CA THR A 174 0.90 -7.25 27.78
C THR A 174 2.05 -7.69 26.89
N GLU A 175 3.24 -7.89 27.47
CA GLU A 175 4.38 -8.44 26.74
C GLU A 175 4.14 -9.87 26.21
N THR A 176 3.19 -10.61 26.78
CA THR A 176 2.84 -11.94 26.26
C THR A 176 2.01 -11.84 24.97
N ASP A 177 1.29 -10.73 24.76
CA ASP A 177 0.48 -10.51 23.56
C ASP A 177 1.32 -10.25 22.30
N ILE A 178 2.59 -9.87 22.47
CA ILE A 178 3.55 -9.62 21.39
C ILE A 178 4.43 -10.85 21.09
N ASP A 179 4.23 -11.98 21.80
CA ASP A 179 5.03 -13.18 21.61
C ASP A 179 4.74 -13.85 20.24
N MET A 180 5.78 -14.46 19.69
CA MET A 180 5.84 -14.95 18.32
C MET A 180 5.70 -16.47 18.22
N PRO A 181 4.84 -17.02 17.34
CA PRO A 181 4.96 -18.40 16.85
C PRO A 181 6.23 -18.63 16.01
N HIS A 182 6.50 -19.88 15.62
CA HIS A 182 7.76 -20.30 14.97
C HIS A 182 7.99 -19.66 13.58
N ASP A 183 9.27 -19.32 13.31
CA ASP A 183 9.82 -18.67 12.10
C ASP A 183 9.39 -17.20 11.87
N VAL A 184 10.19 -16.27 12.40
CA VAL A 184 9.78 -14.87 12.69
C VAL A 184 9.33 -14.08 11.45
N CYS A 185 9.92 -14.35 10.28
CA CYS A 185 9.68 -13.56 9.07
C CYS A 185 9.28 -14.38 7.85
N HIS A 186 9.40 -15.70 7.91
CA HIS A 186 9.05 -16.57 6.79
C HIS A 186 7.53 -16.56 6.57
N ASN A 187 7.10 -16.43 5.31
CA ASN A 187 5.68 -16.41 4.92
C ASN A 187 4.80 -15.38 5.65
N LEU A 188 5.37 -14.33 6.26
CA LEU A 188 4.62 -13.31 7.03
C LEU A 188 3.42 -12.78 6.25
N LYS A 189 3.60 -12.49 4.96
CA LYS A 189 2.53 -12.02 4.09
C LYS A 189 1.37 -13.01 3.99
N ASP A 190 1.66 -14.28 3.73
CA ASP A 190 0.66 -15.33 3.57
C ASP A 190 -0.06 -15.59 4.90
N GLU A 191 0.65 -15.53 6.03
CA GLU A 191 0.03 -15.64 7.35
C GLU A 191 -0.94 -14.50 7.65
N LEU A 192 -0.52 -13.26 7.37
CA LEU A 192 -1.39 -12.09 7.52
C LEU A 192 -2.60 -12.17 6.58
N GLN A 193 -2.41 -12.62 5.34
CA GLN A 193 -3.51 -12.83 4.40
C GLN A 193 -4.48 -13.89 4.90
N LYS A 194 -3.99 -15.05 5.35
CA LYS A 194 -4.81 -16.14 5.89
C LYS A 194 -5.62 -15.70 7.10
N ARG A 195 -5.01 -14.93 8.02
CA ARG A 195 -5.67 -14.40 9.22
C ARG A 195 -6.89 -13.54 8.90
N TYR A 196 -6.85 -12.82 7.78
CA TYR A 196 -7.86 -11.83 7.40
C TYR A 196 -8.72 -12.25 6.21
N ASN A 197 -8.58 -13.48 5.72
CA ASN A 197 -9.20 -13.95 4.48
C ASN A 197 -10.74 -13.97 4.55
N THR A 198 -11.32 -13.97 5.75
CA THR A 198 -12.78 -14.01 5.96
C THR A 198 -13.43 -12.64 6.10
N THR A 199 -12.64 -11.56 6.23
CA THR A 199 -13.19 -10.22 6.47
C THR A 199 -13.34 -9.45 5.15
N LEU A 200 -14.58 -9.14 4.79
CA LEU A 200 -14.87 -8.27 3.64
C LEU A 200 -14.28 -6.87 3.85
N ASN A 201 -13.95 -6.19 2.74
CA ASN A 201 -13.44 -4.83 2.83
C ASN A 201 -14.51 -3.90 3.44
N TYR A 202 -14.10 -3.03 4.37
CA TYR A 202 -14.96 -2.08 5.08
C TYR A 202 -16.10 -2.67 5.93
N ASP A 203 -16.14 -3.99 6.11
CA ASP A 203 -17.06 -4.66 7.02
C ASP A 203 -16.49 -4.65 8.46
N LEU A 204 -16.78 -3.59 9.19
CA LEU A 204 -16.20 -3.27 10.50
C LEU A 204 -17.26 -3.28 11.61
N GLN A 205 -18.19 -4.26 11.57
CA GLN A 205 -19.23 -4.48 12.60
C GLN A 205 -20.04 -3.23 12.90
N GLY A 206 -20.48 -2.53 11.86
CA GLY A 206 -21.32 -1.33 11.97
C GLY A 206 -20.54 -0.04 12.27
N VAL A 207 -19.23 -0.09 12.47
CA VAL A 207 -18.40 1.11 12.59
C VAL A 207 -18.06 1.65 11.18
N PRO A 208 -18.47 2.87 10.81
CA PRO A 208 -18.17 3.40 9.49
C PRO A 208 -16.68 3.65 9.29
N TYR A 209 -16.13 3.14 8.18
CA TYR A 209 -14.74 3.37 7.81
C TYR A 209 -14.48 4.82 7.38
N PRO A 210 -13.60 5.57 8.07
CA PRO A 210 -13.44 7.00 7.82
C PRO A 210 -12.36 7.30 6.77
N ASN A 211 -12.50 6.78 5.55
CA ASN A 211 -11.47 6.86 4.49
C ASN A 211 -10.90 8.27 4.27
N ASN A 212 -11.72 9.32 4.26
CA ASN A 212 -11.24 10.69 4.00
C ASN A 212 -10.47 11.29 5.19
N LEU A 213 -10.87 10.97 6.43
CA LEU A 213 -10.07 11.30 7.62
C LEU A 213 -8.69 10.63 7.54
N LEU A 214 -8.65 9.34 7.18
CA LEU A 214 -7.39 8.61 7.05
C LEU A 214 -6.48 9.20 5.97
N ARG A 215 -7.05 9.56 4.81
CA ARG A 215 -6.33 10.27 3.73
C ARG A 215 -5.75 11.60 4.23
N ASN A 216 -6.53 12.38 4.98
CA ASN A 216 -6.08 13.66 5.54
C ASN A 216 -4.99 13.48 6.60
N ILE A 217 -5.06 12.43 7.42
CA ILE A 217 -4.01 12.13 8.40
C ILE A 217 -2.71 11.79 7.69
N ALA A 218 -2.74 10.92 6.67
CA ALA A 218 -1.55 10.63 5.87
C ALA A 218 -1.01 11.90 5.18
N LEU A 219 -1.89 12.70 4.57
CA LEU A 219 -1.53 13.96 3.92
C LEU A 219 -0.83 14.94 4.86
N ARG A 220 -1.41 15.22 6.03
CA ARG A 220 -0.87 16.19 7.01
C ARG A 220 0.53 15.78 7.47
N ASN A 221 0.75 14.49 7.67
CA ASN A 221 2.01 13.92 8.19
C ASN A 221 3.03 13.54 7.10
N ALA A 222 2.70 13.77 5.82
CA ALA A 222 3.64 13.62 4.72
C ALA A 222 4.86 14.53 4.94
N HIS A 223 6.07 14.00 4.73
CA HIS A 223 7.30 14.75 4.97
C HIS A 223 7.62 15.73 3.85
N THR A 224 7.30 15.38 2.59
CA THR A 224 7.72 16.14 1.42
C THR A 224 6.60 17.02 0.83
N ASP A 225 6.99 17.95 -0.03
CA ASP A 225 6.10 18.93 -0.67
C ASP A 225 5.22 18.34 -1.77
N HIS A 226 5.58 17.20 -2.35
CA HIS A 226 4.73 16.48 -3.29
C HIS A 226 4.22 15.19 -2.69
N ILE A 227 2.99 14.85 -3.03
CA ILE A 227 2.27 13.70 -2.48
C ILE A 227 1.68 12.85 -3.58
N PHE A 228 1.70 11.53 -3.38
CA PHE A 228 1.05 10.55 -4.26
C PHE A 228 0.07 9.68 -3.48
N LEU A 229 -1.23 9.96 -3.58
CA LEU A 229 -2.24 9.21 -2.83
C LEU A 229 -2.79 8.02 -3.60
N ILE A 230 -2.61 6.81 -3.06
CA ILE A 230 -3.10 5.56 -3.67
C ILE A 230 -3.80 4.66 -2.64
N ASP A 231 -4.65 3.74 -3.12
CA ASP A 231 -5.21 2.70 -2.25
C ASP A 231 -4.13 1.64 -1.95
N ILE A 232 -4.17 1.04 -0.76
CA ILE A 232 -3.09 0.17 -0.24
C ILE A 232 -2.81 -1.06 -1.12
N ASP A 233 -3.80 -1.49 -1.90
CA ASP A 233 -3.76 -2.67 -2.77
C ASP A 233 -3.29 -2.35 -4.21
N PHE A 234 -2.82 -1.13 -4.46
CA PHE A 234 -2.14 -0.76 -5.71
C PHE A 234 -0.63 -0.90 -5.62
N ILE A 235 -0.04 -1.25 -6.75
CA ILE A 235 1.40 -1.32 -6.95
C ILE A 235 1.79 -0.30 -8.04
N PRO A 236 2.65 0.69 -7.73
CA PRO A 236 3.16 1.62 -8.71
C PRO A 236 4.12 0.98 -9.72
N SER A 237 4.17 1.54 -10.93
CA SER A 237 5.19 1.20 -11.93
C SER A 237 6.60 1.33 -11.34
N LYS A 238 7.51 0.45 -11.76
CA LYS A 238 8.87 0.41 -11.19
C LYS A 238 9.57 1.75 -11.34
N ASN A 239 10.33 2.16 -10.32
CA ASN A 239 11.10 3.40 -10.28
C ASN A 239 10.26 4.69 -10.46
N LEU A 240 8.93 4.65 -10.27
CA LEU A 240 8.09 5.84 -10.44
C LEU A 240 8.54 7.01 -9.55
N HIS A 241 8.93 6.74 -8.30
CA HIS A 241 9.44 7.76 -7.39
C HIS A 241 10.64 8.52 -8.00
N SER A 242 11.73 7.81 -8.32
CA SER A 242 12.93 8.43 -8.87
C SER A 242 12.70 9.08 -10.24
N ASN A 243 11.87 8.47 -11.08
CA ASN A 243 11.54 9.01 -12.40
C ASN A 243 10.76 10.32 -12.28
N PHE A 244 9.82 10.41 -11.33
CA PHE A 244 9.09 11.65 -11.07
C PHE A 244 10.00 12.72 -10.46
N LEU A 245 10.89 12.38 -9.52
CA LEU A 245 11.83 13.36 -8.96
C LEU A 245 12.74 13.95 -10.05
N ASN A 246 13.26 13.12 -10.95
CA ASN A 246 14.06 13.59 -12.08
C ASN A 246 13.23 14.50 -13.01
N PHE A 247 12.02 14.08 -13.37
CA PHE A 247 11.09 14.90 -14.15
C PHE A 247 10.82 16.25 -13.48
N ALA A 248 10.54 16.24 -12.18
CA ALA A 248 10.25 17.43 -11.39
C ALA A 248 11.46 18.37 -11.31
N GLN A 249 12.66 17.84 -11.11
CA GLN A 249 13.88 18.63 -11.08
C GLN A 249 14.21 19.25 -12.44
N THR A 250 14.17 18.47 -13.52
CA THR A 250 14.49 18.95 -14.88
C THR A 250 13.53 20.05 -15.35
N ASN A 251 12.25 20.00 -14.95
CA ASN A 251 11.25 20.97 -15.36
C ASN A 251 11.07 22.14 -14.37
N GLY A 252 11.81 22.15 -13.26
CA GLY A 252 11.70 23.16 -12.22
C GLY A 252 10.36 23.11 -11.48
N ILE A 253 9.76 21.93 -11.32
CA ILE A 253 8.48 21.75 -10.62
C ILE A 253 8.63 21.98 -9.10
N PHE A 254 9.82 21.76 -8.55
CA PHE A 254 10.13 22.09 -7.15
C PHE A 254 10.43 23.58 -6.92
N ASP A 255 10.50 24.41 -7.98
CA ASP A 255 10.76 25.84 -7.85
C ASP A 255 9.49 26.55 -7.34
N ILE A 256 9.52 26.97 -6.08
CA ILE A 256 8.38 27.60 -5.40
C ILE A 256 7.98 28.94 -6.05
N ASN A 257 8.87 29.57 -6.80
CA ASN A 257 8.60 30.83 -7.48
C ASN A 257 7.83 30.64 -8.80
N ARG A 258 7.65 29.40 -9.27
CA ARG A 258 6.92 29.09 -10.50
C ARG A 258 5.47 28.74 -10.20
N SER A 259 4.62 29.77 -10.20
CA SER A 259 3.17 29.66 -9.92
C SER A 259 2.43 28.66 -10.81
N VAL A 260 2.90 28.44 -12.05
CA VAL A 260 2.26 27.54 -13.02
C VAL A 260 2.19 26.09 -12.50
N TYR A 261 3.18 25.63 -11.75
CA TYR A 261 3.24 24.25 -11.25
C TYR A 261 2.56 24.05 -9.89
N GLU A 262 2.26 25.13 -9.18
CA GLU A 262 1.64 25.07 -7.85
C GLU A 262 0.26 24.39 -7.90
N LYS A 263 -0.45 24.56 -9.02
CA LYS A 263 -1.80 24.03 -9.23
C LYS A 263 -1.87 22.95 -10.31
N THR A 264 -0.81 22.18 -10.50
CA THR A 264 -0.80 21.05 -11.43
C THR A 264 -1.03 19.73 -10.71
N VAL A 265 -1.92 18.91 -11.29
CA VAL A 265 -2.18 17.53 -10.88
C VAL A 265 -1.63 16.60 -11.95
N TYR A 266 -0.61 15.82 -11.60
CA TYR A 266 0.02 14.84 -12.48
C TYR A 266 -0.69 13.49 -12.37
N VAL A 267 -1.60 13.22 -13.29
CA VAL A 267 -2.46 12.04 -13.30
C VAL A 267 -1.65 10.79 -13.66
N VAL A 268 -1.84 9.74 -12.88
CA VAL A 268 -1.25 8.41 -13.06
C VAL A 268 -2.35 7.42 -13.43
N PRO A 269 -2.38 6.89 -14.66
CA PRO A 269 -3.33 5.86 -15.08
C PRO A 269 -3.32 4.62 -14.19
N ALA A 270 -4.51 4.15 -13.86
CA ALA A 270 -4.71 2.95 -13.04
C ALA A 270 -5.33 1.81 -13.85
N PHE A 271 -4.81 0.61 -13.62
CA PHE A 271 -5.22 -0.62 -14.27
C PHE A 271 -5.52 -1.72 -13.24
N GLU A 272 -6.24 -2.76 -13.66
CA GLU A 272 -6.44 -3.98 -12.88
C GLU A 272 -6.09 -5.23 -13.71
N THR A 273 -5.57 -6.25 -13.02
CA THR A 273 -5.12 -7.52 -13.63
C THR A 273 -5.77 -8.73 -12.97
N ARG A 274 -5.68 -9.91 -13.59
CA ARG A 274 -6.03 -11.18 -12.92
C ARG A 274 -4.97 -11.53 -11.87
N ASN A 275 -5.37 -12.17 -10.78
CA ASN A 275 -4.50 -12.45 -9.62
C ASN A 275 -3.19 -13.20 -9.90
N LYS A 276 -3.08 -13.90 -11.04
CA LYS A 276 -1.96 -14.80 -11.36
C LYS A 276 -0.93 -14.22 -12.34
N ILE A 277 -1.11 -12.98 -12.80
CA ILE A 277 -0.23 -12.38 -13.81
C ILE A 277 0.92 -11.64 -13.12
N SER A 278 2.11 -11.69 -13.73
CA SER A 278 3.28 -10.93 -13.26
C SER A 278 3.03 -9.43 -13.41
N ILE A 279 3.44 -8.67 -12.39
CA ILE A 279 3.35 -7.21 -12.45
C ILE A 279 4.28 -6.72 -13.57
N PRO A 280 3.77 -5.97 -14.57
CA PRO A 280 4.60 -5.38 -15.61
C PRO A 280 5.55 -4.34 -15.00
N SER A 281 6.80 -4.37 -15.42
CA SER A 281 7.84 -3.48 -14.90
C SER A 281 7.77 -2.08 -15.51
N ASN A 282 7.26 -1.97 -16.74
CA ASN A 282 7.22 -0.75 -17.55
C ASN A 282 5.95 -0.70 -18.42
N LYS A 283 5.74 0.44 -19.08
CA LYS A 283 4.57 0.69 -19.91
C LYS A 283 4.47 -0.30 -21.07
N ASP A 284 5.56 -0.62 -21.74
CA ASP A 284 5.54 -1.51 -22.91
C ASP A 284 5.08 -2.93 -22.53
N GLU A 285 5.58 -3.47 -21.41
CA GLU A 285 5.10 -4.73 -20.84
C GLU A 285 3.61 -4.67 -20.46
N LEU A 286 3.16 -3.56 -19.87
CA LEU A 286 1.75 -3.36 -19.54
C LEU A 286 0.88 -3.33 -20.80
N LEU A 287 1.31 -2.65 -21.87
CA LEU A 287 0.59 -2.60 -23.14
C LEU A 287 0.54 -3.97 -23.82
N LEU A 288 1.61 -4.76 -23.72
CA LEU A 288 1.61 -6.15 -24.21
C LEU A 288 0.58 -7.02 -23.46
N GLN A 289 0.51 -6.91 -22.13
CA GLN A 289 -0.49 -7.62 -21.34
C GLN A 289 -1.92 -7.10 -21.58
N TRP A 290 -2.09 -5.79 -21.78
CA TRP A 290 -3.39 -5.22 -22.12
C TRP A 290 -3.88 -5.70 -23.49
N LYS A 291 -3.02 -5.75 -24.52
CA LYS A 291 -3.35 -6.36 -25.83
C LYS A 291 -3.80 -7.83 -25.71
N LYS A 292 -3.26 -8.57 -24.73
CA LYS A 292 -3.65 -9.95 -24.42
C LYS A 292 -4.95 -10.06 -23.59
N SER A 293 -5.62 -8.94 -23.28
CA SER A 293 -6.80 -8.89 -22.41
C SER A 293 -6.57 -9.46 -21.00
N GLU A 294 -5.32 -9.40 -20.54
CA GLU A 294 -4.90 -9.81 -19.20
C GLU A 294 -5.05 -8.65 -18.21
N ILE A 295 -4.75 -7.44 -18.67
CA ILE A 295 -4.92 -6.16 -17.98
C ILE A 295 -6.05 -5.36 -18.62
N ARG A 296 -6.77 -4.58 -17.81
CA ARG A 296 -7.75 -3.59 -18.27
C ARG A 296 -7.73 -2.32 -17.42
N PRO A 297 -8.32 -1.21 -17.89
CA PRO A 297 -8.52 -0.02 -17.06
C PRO A 297 -9.15 -0.35 -15.70
N PHE A 298 -8.72 0.34 -14.65
CA PHE A 298 -9.25 0.13 -13.31
C PHE A 298 -10.77 0.40 -13.25
N TYR A 299 -11.51 -0.34 -12.42
CA TYR A 299 -12.96 -0.18 -12.27
C TYR A 299 -13.77 -0.30 -13.57
N TYR A 300 -13.25 -1.00 -14.58
CA TYR A 300 -13.91 -1.16 -15.87
C TYR A 300 -15.37 -1.63 -15.74
N GLU A 301 -15.63 -2.65 -14.92
CA GLU A 301 -16.99 -3.18 -14.70
C GLU A 301 -17.81 -2.41 -13.67
N LEU A 302 -17.16 -1.73 -12.72
CA LEU A 302 -17.85 -1.06 -11.61
C LEU A 302 -18.27 0.37 -11.93
N CYS A 303 -17.39 1.11 -12.59
CA CYS A 303 -17.65 2.47 -13.01
C CYS A 303 -16.72 2.88 -14.15
N TRP A 304 -16.96 2.36 -15.36
CA TRP A 304 -16.28 2.81 -16.58
C TRP A 304 -16.27 4.34 -16.70
N LYS A 305 -17.40 4.99 -16.42
CA LYS A 305 -17.53 6.46 -16.50
C LYS A 305 -16.57 7.20 -15.55
N CYS A 306 -16.21 6.62 -14.42
CA CYS A 306 -15.33 7.23 -13.41
C CYS A 306 -13.86 7.29 -13.85
N GLN A 307 -13.46 6.51 -14.86
CA GLN A 307 -12.07 6.42 -15.32
C GLN A 307 -11.89 6.80 -16.79
N LYS A 308 -12.94 6.67 -17.62
CA LYS A 308 -12.87 6.89 -19.07
C LYS A 308 -12.31 8.26 -19.50
N GLN A 309 -12.44 9.28 -18.65
CA GLN A 309 -11.96 10.63 -18.94
C GLN A 309 -10.44 10.66 -19.16
N LEU A 310 -9.71 9.66 -18.66
CA LEU A 310 -8.27 9.53 -18.83
C LEU A 310 -7.85 9.26 -20.28
N ASP A 311 -8.74 8.75 -21.12
CA ASP A 311 -8.44 8.28 -22.48
C ASP A 311 -7.25 7.30 -22.51
N TYR A 312 -7.53 6.07 -22.06
CA TYR A 312 -6.51 5.03 -21.96
C TYR A 312 -5.91 4.66 -23.32
N GLU A 313 -6.64 4.83 -24.42
CA GLU A 313 -6.15 4.56 -25.78
C GLU A 313 -5.13 5.62 -26.20
N ALA A 314 -5.46 6.90 -26.02
CA ALA A 314 -4.51 8.00 -26.23
C ALA A 314 -3.27 7.84 -25.34
N TRP A 315 -3.44 7.45 -24.07
CA TRP A 315 -2.32 7.14 -23.18
C TRP A 315 -1.46 5.99 -23.73
N GLY A 316 -2.07 4.93 -24.22
CA GLY A 316 -1.36 3.77 -24.78
C GLY A 316 -0.56 4.12 -26.05
N LEU A 317 -1.03 5.08 -26.84
CA LEU A 317 -0.36 5.58 -28.04
C LEU A 317 0.72 6.63 -27.77
N ALA A 318 0.67 7.31 -26.62
CA ALA A 318 1.67 8.31 -26.25
C ALA A 318 3.07 7.69 -26.13
N ASN A 319 4.08 8.37 -26.68
CA ASN A 319 5.45 7.88 -26.78
C ASN A 319 5.99 7.33 -25.45
N SER A 320 6.44 6.07 -25.47
CA SER A 320 7.23 5.46 -24.41
C SER A 320 8.65 6.03 -24.44
N THR A 321 8.91 7.06 -23.65
CA THR A 321 10.26 7.63 -23.48
C THR A 321 10.99 6.94 -22.32
N LYS A 322 12.31 7.15 -22.18
CA LYS A 322 13.08 6.61 -21.03
C LYS A 322 12.72 7.27 -19.69
N SER A 323 12.10 8.44 -19.73
CA SER A 323 11.79 9.26 -18.55
C SER A 323 10.29 9.55 -18.47
N VAL A 324 9.79 9.88 -17.29
CA VAL A 324 8.40 10.34 -17.14
C VAL A 324 8.30 11.77 -17.69
N THR A 325 7.29 12.03 -18.52
CA THR A 325 6.93 13.36 -19.03
C THR A 325 5.41 13.50 -19.07
N VAL A 326 4.91 14.72 -19.32
CA VAL A 326 3.49 14.93 -19.63
C VAL A 326 3.19 14.38 -21.01
N ALA A 327 2.16 13.54 -21.13
CA ALA A 327 1.64 13.04 -22.39
C ALA A 327 0.67 14.04 -23.03
N TYR A 328 -0.31 14.48 -22.24
CA TYR A 328 -1.34 15.43 -22.63
C TYR A 328 -2.03 16.00 -21.38
N GLU A 329 -2.70 17.13 -21.55
CA GLU A 329 -3.58 17.70 -20.54
C GLU A 329 -5.02 17.27 -20.79
N ILE A 330 -5.80 17.19 -19.70
CA ILE A 330 -7.21 16.80 -19.76
C ILE A 330 -8.07 17.85 -19.07
N GLU A 331 -9.17 18.22 -19.71
CA GLU A 331 -10.25 18.96 -19.06
C GLU A 331 -11.04 18.05 -18.11
N TRP A 332 -11.27 18.54 -16.89
CA TRP A 332 -12.01 17.80 -15.88
C TRP A 332 -13.48 17.57 -16.29
N LYS A 333 -14.04 16.40 -15.95
CA LYS A 333 -15.44 16.05 -16.20
C LYS A 333 -16.02 15.15 -15.11
N ASP A 334 -17.29 15.33 -14.74
CA ASP A 334 -17.99 14.47 -13.78
C ASP A 334 -18.50 13.16 -14.43
N PRO A 335 -18.50 12.03 -13.70
CA PRO A 335 -17.69 11.73 -12.52
C PRO A 335 -16.27 11.31 -12.94
N TRP A 336 -15.26 11.68 -12.16
CA TRP A 336 -13.89 11.25 -12.38
C TRP A 336 -13.14 10.96 -11.08
N GLU A 337 -12.46 9.82 -11.03
CA GLU A 337 -11.72 9.33 -9.86
C GLU A 337 -10.25 8.99 -10.19
N PRO A 338 -9.42 9.96 -10.63
CA PRO A 338 -8.02 9.71 -10.96
C PRO A 338 -7.18 9.45 -9.72
N PHE A 339 -6.04 8.78 -9.94
CA PHE A 339 -4.90 8.79 -9.04
C PHE A 339 -3.88 9.79 -9.57
N TYR A 340 -3.19 10.50 -8.68
CA TYR A 340 -2.31 11.58 -9.14
C TYR A 340 -1.24 11.95 -8.11
N ILE A 341 -0.17 12.54 -8.63
CA ILE A 341 0.87 13.24 -7.88
C ILE A 341 0.59 14.74 -7.94
N THR A 342 0.76 15.46 -6.83
CA THR A 342 0.56 16.91 -6.78
C THR A 342 1.23 17.52 -5.56
N ARG A 343 1.20 18.85 -5.43
CA ARG A 343 1.72 19.55 -4.27
C ARG A 343 0.82 19.32 -3.04
N LYS A 344 1.42 19.22 -1.86
CA LYS A 344 0.76 19.02 -0.56
C LYS A 344 -0.28 20.10 -0.21
N THR A 345 -0.21 21.27 -0.85
CA THR A 345 -1.17 22.39 -0.68
C THR A 345 -2.55 22.14 -1.29
N ILE A 346 -2.76 20.98 -1.94
CA ILE A 346 -4.06 20.56 -2.49
C ILE A 346 -5.19 20.62 -1.45
N PRO A 347 -6.45 20.94 -1.84
CA PRO A 347 -7.58 20.83 -0.94
C PRO A 347 -7.67 19.46 -0.27
N VAL A 348 -7.84 19.49 1.06
CA VAL A 348 -8.00 18.30 1.90
C VAL A 348 -9.34 17.62 1.60
N TYR A 349 -9.42 16.31 1.86
CA TYR A 349 -10.64 15.55 1.65
C TYR A 349 -11.72 15.96 2.66
N ASP A 350 -12.98 16.05 2.21
CA ASP A 350 -14.10 16.27 3.12
C ASP A 350 -14.36 15.00 3.96
N GLU A 351 -14.13 15.10 5.26
CA GLU A 351 -14.15 13.98 6.23
C GLU A 351 -15.58 13.46 6.50
N ARG A 352 -16.63 14.15 6.03
CA ARG A 352 -18.02 13.68 6.15
C ARG A 352 -18.30 12.48 5.23
N PHE A 353 -17.55 12.34 4.13
CA PHE A 353 -17.64 11.18 3.25
C PHE A 353 -16.89 9.99 3.87
N LYS A 354 -17.65 8.96 4.22
CA LYS A 354 -17.17 7.70 4.79
C LYS A 354 -17.62 6.55 3.91
N GLN A 355 -16.96 5.40 4.00
CA GLN A 355 -17.31 4.22 3.20
C GLN A 355 -17.32 4.46 1.68
N TYR A 356 -18.12 3.69 0.94
CA TYR A 356 -18.14 3.65 -0.52
C TYR A 356 -18.86 4.84 -1.18
N GLY A 357 -18.34 5.24 -2.34
CA GLY A 357 -18.99 6.18 -3.26
C GLY A 357 -18.68 7.65 -2.97
N PHE A 358 -18.53 8.43 -4.05
CA PHE A 358 -18.37 9.89 -4.08
C PHE A 358 -17.24 10.50 -3.24
N ASN A 359 -16.47 9.72 -2.48
CA ASN A 359 -15.42 10.24 -1.60
C ASN A 359 -14.19 10.78 -2.35
N ARG A 360 -13.81 10.18 -3.48
CA ARG A 360 -12.71 10.65 -4.35
C ARG A 360 -13.25 11.61 -5.42
N ILE A 361 -14.45 11.35 -5.96
CA ILE A 361 -15.15 12.26 -6.88
C ILE A 361 -15.32 13.64 -6.24
N SER A 362 -15.74 13.72 -4.97
CA SER A 362 -15.92 14.99 -4.27
C SER A 362 -14.60 15.75 -4.17
N GLN A 363 -13.51 15.06 -3.85
CA GLN A 363 -12.21 15.69 -3.74
C GLN A 363 -11.71 16.22 -5.09
N VAL A 364 -11.81 15.44 -6.17
CA VAL A 364 -11.35 15.87 -7.50
C VAL A 364 -12.21 17.02 -8.04
N CYS A 365 -13.50 17.02 -7.70
CA CYS A 365 -14.41 18.14 -7.97
C CYS A 365 -13.95 19.42 -7.24
N GLU A 366 -13.59 19.35 -5.96
CA GLU A 366 -13.08 20.52 -5.23
C GLU A 366 -11.74 21.02 -5.79
N VAL A 367 -10.84 20.10 -6.14
CA VAL A 367 -9.57 20.41 -6.81
C VAL A 367 -9.79 21.17 -8.11
N HIS A 368 -10.77 20.75 -8.91
CA HIS A 368 -11.18 21.46 -10.11
C HIS A 368 -11.68 22.88 -9.78
N PHE A 369 -12.58 23.03 -8.79
CA PHE A 369 -13.05 24.34 -8.30
C PHE A 369 -11.92 25.26 -7.84
N ALA A 370 -10.89 24.71 -7.18
CA ALA A 370 -9.74 25.43 -6.66
C ALA A 370 -8.74 25.92 -7.73
N GLY A 371 -8.99 25.60 -9.01
CA GLY A 371 -8.22 26.12 -10.15
C GLY A 371 -7.14 25.17 -10.67
N TYR A 372 -7.08 23.93 -10.21
CA TYR A 372 -6.05 22.97 -10.64
C TYR A 372 -6.23 22.49 -12.08
N THR A 373 -5.13 22.26 -12.78
CA THR A 373 -5.08 21.64 -14.11
C THR A 373 -4.62 20.18 -14.00
N PHE A 374 -4.95 19.35 -14.99
CA PHE A 374 -4.69 17.92 -14.96
C PHE A 374 -3.81 17.52 -16.15
N ALA A 375 -2.62 17.00 -15.86
CA ALA A 375 -1.63 16.56 -16.84
C ALA A 375 -1.35 15.06 -16.67
N VAL A 376 -1.55 14.27 -17.72
CA VAL A 376 -1.34 12.81 -17.66
C VAL A 376 0.13 12.49 -17.86
N LEU A 377 0.69 11.65 -16.98
CA LEU A 377 2.07 11.18 -17.12
C LEU A 377 2.15 10.03 -18.13
N ASN A 378 3.08 10.10 -19.08
CA ASN A 378 3.16 9.17 -20.21
C ASN A 378 3.59 7.73 -19.84
N ASN A 379 4.41 7.59 -18.80
CA ASN A 379 5.11 6.34 -18.44
C ASN A 379 4.85 5.86 -17.01
N ALA A 380 4.04 6.60 -16.25
CA ALA A 380 3.62 6.22 -14.91
C ALA A 380 2.33 5.43 -14.98
N PHE A 381 2.20 4.38 -14.17
CA PHE A 381 0.93 3.68 -13.99
C PHE A 381 0.81 3.04 -12.60
N LEU A 382 -0.42 2.71 -12.22
CA LEU A 382 -0.76 1.91 -11.06
C LEU A 382 -1.41 0.60 -11.50
N LEU A 383 -1.11 -0.48 -10.79
CA LEU A 383 -1.73 -1.78 -11.01
C LEU A 383 -2.36 -2.32 -9.73
N HIS A 384 -3.65 -2.66 -9.81
CA HIS A 384 -4.37 -3.41 -8.80
C HIS A 384 -4.40 -4.91 -9.16
N LYS A 385 -4.03 -5.78 -8.20
CA LYS A 385 -4.10 -7.24 -8.38
C LYS A 385 -5.51 -7.76 -8.11
N GLY A 386 -6.09 -8.41 -9.10
CA GLY A 386 -7.45 -8.92 -9.08
C GLY A 386 -8.43 -7.91 -9.66
N TYR A 387 -9.45 -8.41 -10.35
CA TYR A 387 -10.52 -7.54 -10.84
C TYR A 387 -11.42 -7.10 -9.69
N LYS A 388 -11.79 -5.82 -9.70
CA LYS A 388 -12.80 -5.29 -8.79
C LYS A 388 -14.17 -5.63 -9.38
N LEU A 389 -14.88 -6.56 -8.74
CA LEU A 389 -16.16 -7.09 -9.20
C LEU A 389 -17.30 -6.69 -8.25
N PRO A 390 -18.55 -6.54 -8.74
CA PRO A 390 -19.71 -6.20 -7.92
C PRO A 390 -19.98 -7.16 -6.76
N SER A 391 -19.57 -8.43 -6.88
CA SER A 391 -19.75 -9.46 -5.85
C SER A 391 -18.87 -9.28 -4.61
N ASN A 392 -17.87 -8.39 -4.65
CA ASN A 392 -16.83 -8.32 -3.63
C ASN A 392 -17.12 -7.30 -2.50
N PHE A 393 -18.34 -6.77 -2.45
CA PHE A 393 -18.74 -5.72 -1.50
C PHE A 393 -19.61 -6.27 -0.38
N HIS A 394 -19.55 -5.64 0.81
CA HIS A 394 -20.45 -5.95 1.91
C HIS A 394 -21.87 -5.43 1.63
N LYS A 395 -22.83 -5.97 2.40
CA LYS A 395 -24.27 -5.85 2.15
C LYS A 395 -24.81 -4.41 2.10
N THR A 396 -24.19 -3.48 2.84
CA THR A 396 -24.67 -2.09 3.00
C THR A 396 -24.05 -1.10 2.01
N LYS A 397 -23.19 -1.55 1.09
CA LYS A 397 -22.45 -0.68 0.15
C LYS A 397 -23.35 0.23 -0.69
N GLU A 398 -24.51 -0.24 -1.15
CA GLU A 398 -25.45 0.60 -1.93
C GLU A 398 -26.10 1.71 -1.09
N GLN A 399 -26.42 1.43 0.17
CA GLN A 399 -26.97 2.43 1.10
C GLN A 399 -25.94 3.52 1.41
N GLU A 400 -24.68 3.13 1.59
CA GLU A 400 -23.56 4.04 1.80
C GLU A 400 -23.30 4.92 0.58
N GLN A 401 -23.30 4.33 -0.62
CA GLN A 401 -23.17 5.08 -1.87
C GLN A 401 -24.31 6.09 -2.04
N GLN A 402 -25.55 5.71 -1.73
CA GLN A 402 -26.70 6.61 -1.81
C GLN A 402 -26.61 7.76 -0.80
N ARG A 403 -26.17 7.48 0.44
CA ARG A 403 -25.90 8.53 1.44
C ARG A 403 -24.84 9.52 0.94
N ASN A 404 -23.74 9.01 0.43
CA ASN A 404 -22.65 9.84 -0.10
C ASN A 404 -23.08 10.60 -1.36
N ARG A 405 -24.00 10.06 -2.18
CA ARG A 405 -24.58 10.78 -3.31
C ARG A 405 -25.37 12.02 -2.89
N ILE A 406 -26.18 11.90 -1.83
CA ILE A 406 -26.94 13.01 -1.28
C ILE A 406 -25.99 14.06 -0.70
N LEU A 407 -25.00 13.63 0.08
CA LEU A 407 -23.97 14.49 0.62
C LEU A 407 -23.18 15.21 -0.49
N PHE A 408 -22.87 14.54 -1.60
CA PHE A 408 -22.18 15.13 -2.74
C PHE A 408 -22.99 16.27 -3.38
N ARG A 409 -24.32 16.15 -3.48
CA ARG A 409 -25.16 17.25 -3.98
C ARG A 409 -25.05 18.49 -3.09
N GLN A 410 -25.11 18.31 -1.77
CA GLN A 410 -24.93 19.41 -0.82
C GLN A 410 -23.52 20.01 -0.89
N PHE A 411 -22.51 19.16 -0.99
CA PHE A 411 -21.12 19.57 -1.12
C PHE A 411 -20.88 20.45 -2.36
N LYS A 412 -21.48 20.10 -3.52
CA LYS A 412 -21.36 20.93 -4.74
C LYS A 412 -21.91 22.35 -4.56
N GLU A 413 -22.99 22.51 -3.81
CA GLU A 413 -23.52 23.85 -3.49
C GLU A 413 -22.59 24.61 -2.53
N GLN A 414 -22.04 23.92 -1.52
CA GLN A 414 -21.07 24.51 -0.59
C GLN A 414 -19.78 24.96 -1.28
N LEU A 415 -19.34 24.26 -2.33
CA LEU A 415 -18.18 24.67 -3.15
C LEU A 415 -18.40 26.02 -3.85
N LYS A 416 -19.63 26.34 -4.26
CA LYS A 416 -19.93 27.65 -4.86
C LYS A 416 -19.71 28.78 -3.86
N THR A 417 -20.07 28.57 -2.60
CA THR A 417 -19.83 29.53 -1.53
C THR A 417 -18.36 29.57 -1.10
N LYS A 418 -17.69 28.42 -1.04
CA LYS A 418 -16.27 28.32 -0.66
C LYS A 418 -15.34 28.95 -1.72
N TYR A 419 -15.72 28.88 -3.00
CA TYR A 419 -14.96 29.41 -4.12
C TYR A 419 -15.81 30.38 -4.96
N PRO A 420 -16.18 31.55 -4.42
CA PRO A 420 -17.13 32.46 -5.07
C PRO A 420 -16.64 33.00 -6.41
N ASN A 421 -15.32 33.17 -6.55
CA ASN A 421 -14.68 33.71 -7.75
C ASN A 421 -14.34 32.62 -8.79
N SER A 422 -14.56 31.34 -8.48
CA SER A 422 -14.30 30.27 -9.43
C SER A 422 -15.41 30.23 -10.48
N THR A 423 -15.04 30.15 -11.76
CA THR A 423 -15.98 29.92 -12.87
C THR A 423 -16.25 28.42 -13.10
N ARG A 424 -15.45 27.55 -12.48
CA ARG A 424 -15.44 26.10 -12.65
C ARG A 424 -16.53 25.41 -11.84
N ARG A 425 -17.14 24.36 -12.38
CA ARG A 425 -18.32 23.71 -11.79
C ARG A 425 -18.30 22.21 -12.05
N CYS A 426 -18.93 21.46 -11.16
CA CYS A 426 -19.05 20.00 -11.26
C CYS A 426 -20.44 19.60 -11.72
N TYR A 427 -20.68 19.64 -13.03
CA TYR A 427 -21.96 19.29 -13.64
C TYR A 427 -22.01 17.86 -14.12
#